data_AF-A0A2E1ABP3-F1
#
_entry.id   AF-A0A2E1ABP3-F1
#
_cell.length_a   1.000
_cell.length_b   1.000
_cell.length_c   1.000
_cell.angle_alpha   90.00
_cell.angle_beta   90.00
_cell.angle_gamma   90.00
#
_symmetry.space_group_name_H-M   'P 1'
#
loop_
_entity.id
_entity.type
_entity.pdbx_description
1 polymer ?
#
loop_
_entity_poly.entity_id
_entity_poly.type
_entity_poly.pdbx_seq_one_letter_code
_entity_poly.pdbx_strand_id
1 'polypeptide(L)'
;MTTVTSPTESHTSNTLVVYGTPACPMVYPLRSALDSTKVPYDYINIWEDEHARQRVREINDGNETVPTLVFPDGSTLTEPSTGDLDAKLKGMGYSLGLMGFIRGNFIWIVTGSVIFFGILRFLELI
;
A
#
# COMPACT_ATOMS: atom_id res chain seq x y z
N MET A 1 -12.70 -32.05 -39.99
CA MET A 1 -11.72 -32.86 -39.22
C MET A 1 -10.62 -31.90 -38.80
N THR A 2 -10.76 -31.35 -37.58
CA THR A 2 -9.84 -31.54 -36.42
C THR A 2 -8.53 -30.74 -36.60
N THR A 3 -8.09 -29.87 -35.68
CA THR A 3 -8.12 -30.01 -34.21
C THR A 3 -7.92 -28.63 -33.53
N VAL A 4 -8.52 -28.49 -32.36
CA VAL A 4 -8.35 -27.42 -31.35
C VAL A 4 -6.98 -27.51 -30.67
N THR A 5 -6.38 -26.38 -30.30
CA THR A 5 -5.48 -26.22 -29.12
C THR A 5 -5.52 -24.74 -28.70
N SER A 6 -6.43 -24.36 -27.80
CA SER A 6 -6.26 -24.17 -26.34
C SER A 6 -5.82 -22.75 -25.95
N PRO A 7 -6.36 -22.21 -24.84
CA PRO A 7 -6.49 -20.78 -24.60
C PRO A 7 -5.20 -20.17 -24.02
N THR A 8 -4.99 -18.90 -24.34
CA THR A 8 -4.05 -18.00 -23.67
C THR A 8 -4.19 -18.13 -22.15
N GLU A 9 -3.20 -18.75 -21.51
CA GLU A 9 -3.03 -18.68 -20.05
C GLU A 9 -2.80 -17.22 -19.67
N SER A 10 -3.84 -16.59 -19.12
CA SER A 10 -3.73 -15.35 -18.38
C SER A 10 -2.89 -15.64 -17.14
N HIS A 11 -1.61 -15.26 -17.14
CA HIS A 11 -0.84 -15.15 -15.90
C HIS A 11 -1.54 -14.13 -15.01
N THR A 12 -2.40 -14.59 -14.10
CA THR A 12 -2.77 -13.85 -12.90
C THR A 12 -1.50 -13.74 -12.06
N SER A 13 -0.71 -12.70 -12.31
CA SER A 13 0.38 -12.33 -11.42
C SER A 13 -0.22 -12.15 -10.03
N ASN A 14 0.09 -13.08 -9.13
CA ASN A 14 -0.44 -13.07 -7.76
C ASN A 14 0.25 -12.00 -6.88
N THR A 15 0.81 -10.98 -7.53
CA THR A 15 1.67 -9.95 -6.97
C THR A 15 0.90 -8.64 -6.91
N LEU A 16 0.87 -8.03 -5.73
CA LEU A 16 0.35 -6.68 -5.54
C LEU A 16 1.24 -5.67 -6.26
N VAL A 17 0.67 -4.68 -6.94
CA VAL A 17 1.45 -3.54 -7.47
C VAL A 17 1.23 -2.34 -6.59
N VAL A 18 2.32 -1.67 -6.20
CA VAL A 18 2.32 -0.42 -5.44
C VAL A 18 2.95 0.67 -6.30
N TYR A 19 2.12 1.59 -6.77
CA TYR A 19 2.56 2.81 -7.42
C TYR A 19 2.89 3.87 -6.39
N GLY A 20 4.02 4.55 -6.57
CA GLY A 20 4.40 5.65 -5.70
C GLY A 20 5.47 6.54 -6.27
N THR A 21 5.95 7.46 -5.43
CA THR A 21 7.11 8.32 -5.69
C THR A 21 8.02 8.28 -4.47
N PRO A 22 9.34 8.49 -4.62
CA PRO A 22 10.27 8.50 -3.50
C PRO A 22 10.06 9.68 -2.55
N ALA A 23 9.41 10.76 -3.01
CA ALA A 23 9.15 11.95 -2.20
C ALA A 23 7.85 11.90 -1.40
N CYS A 24 6.93 10.97 -1.70
CA CYS A 24 5.65 10.91 -0.99
C CYS A 24 5.83 10.31 0.42
N PRO A 25 5.48 11.05 1.49
CA PRO A 25 5.68 10.60 2.86
C PRO A 25 4.81 9.40 3.25
N MET A 26 3.72 9.12 2.51
CA MET A 26 2.82 7.99 2.76
C MET A 26 3.30 6.68 2.13
N VAL A 27 4.14 6.75 1.09
CA VAL A 27 4.63 5.55 0.36
C VAL A 27 5.53 4.70 1.25
N TYR A 28 6.45 5.31 2.00
CA TYR A 28 7.41 4.57 2.83
C TYR A 28 6.74 3.80 4.00
N PRO A 29 5.88 4.41 4.84
CA PRO A 29 5.18 3.67 5.89
C PRO A 29 4.31 2.54 5.36
N LEU A 30 3.61 2.76 4.25
CA LEU A 30 2.79 1.74 3.59
C LEU A 30 3.63 0.54 3.16
N ARG A 31 4.76 0.77 2.47
CA ARG A 31 5.67 -0.31 2.06
C ARG A 31 6.29 -1.02 3.25
N SER A 32 6.70 -0.28 4.27
CA SER A 32 7.25 -0.84 5.51
C SER A 32 6.24 -1.73 6.25
N ALA A 33 4.94 -1.42 6.16
CA ALA A 33 3.87 -2.28 6.67
C ALA A 33 3.72 -3.55 5.82
N LEU A 34 3.71 -3.44 4.48
CA LEU A 34 3.67 -4.58 3.56
C LEU A 34 4.86 -5.54 3.77
N ASP A 35 6.07 -5.00 3.91
CA ASP A 35 7.30 -5.78 4.14
C ASP A 35 7.18 -6.68 5.39
N SER A 36 6.44 -6.24 6.42
CA SER A 36 6.23 -7.04 7.64
C SER A 36 5.34 -8.27 7.42
N THR A 37 4.53 -8.27 6.37
CA THR A 37 3.59 -9.36 6.04
C THR A 37 4.19 -10.41 5.13
N LYS A 38 5.31 -10.09 4.47
CA LYS A 38 5.92 -10.89 3.40
C LYS A 38 5.00 -11.13 2.20
N VAL A 39 3.93 -10.33 2.04
CA VAL A 39 3.15 -10.32 0.81
C VAL A 39 4.05 -9.92 -0.36
N PRO A 40 4.05 -10.66 -1.48
CA PRO A 40 4.81 -10.26 -2.65
C PRO A 40 4.17 -9.01 -3.25
N TYR A 41 4.98 -7.98 -3.48
CA TYR A 41 4.56 -6.78 -4.19
C TYR A 41 5.68 -6.21 -5.04
N ASP A 42 5.28 -5.58 -6.14
CA ASP A 42 6.16 -4.77 -6.99
C ASP A 42 5.95 -3.30 -6.67
N TYR A 43 7.04 -2.56 -6.50
CA TYR A 43 7.01 -1.11 -6.35
C TYR A 43 7.40 -0.44 -7.66
N ILE A 44 6.54 0.44 -8.17
CA ILE A 44 6.79 1.15 -9.42
C ILE A 44 6.78 2.66 -9.15
N ASN A 45 7.89 3.32 -9.50
CA ASN A 45 8.04 4.77 -9.40
C ASN A 45 7.40 5.46 -10.62
N ILE A 46 6.30 6.18 -10.41
CA ILE A 46 5.57 6.84 -11.51
C ILE A 46 6.29 8.05 -12.10
N TRP A 47 7.37 8.54 -11.47
CA TRP A 47 8.22 9.57 -12.06
C TRP A 47 9.15 9.03 -13.14
N GLU A 48 9.45 7.74 -13.11
CA GLU A 48 10.38 7.07 -14.02
C GLU A 48 9.67 6.25 -15.09
N ASP A 49 8.41 5.87 -14.84
CA ASP A 49 7.60 5.05 -15.74
C ASP A 49 6.32 5.79 -16.16
N GLU A 50 6.29 6.22 -17.43
CA GLU A 50 5.16 6.93 -18.03
C GLU A 50 3.88 6.06 -18.10
N HIS A 51 4.03 4.75 -18.35
CA HIS A 51 2.89 3.84 -18.40
C HIS A 51 2.26 3.66 -17.03
N ALA A 52 3.10 3.53 -15.99
CA ALA A 52 2.65 3.48 -14.60
C ALA A 52 1.95 4.78 -14.19
N ARG A 53 2.51 5.93 -14.57
CA ARG A 53 1.91 7.24 -14.34
C ARG A 53 0.53 7.37 -14.96
N GLN A 54 0.41 6.97 -16.23
CA GLN A 54 -0.87 6.98 -16.93
C GLN A 54 -1.88 6.02 -16.28
N ARG A 55 -1.43 4.84 -15.85
CA ARG A 55 -2.28 3.89 -15.13
C ARG A 55 -2.82 4.47 -13.82
N VAL A 56 -1.99 5.18 -13.06
CA VAL A 56 -2.43 5.87 -11.83
C VAL A 56 -3.48 6.93 -12.15
N ARG A 57 -3.27 7.74 -13.21
CA ARG A 57 -4.27 8.72 -13.67
C ARG A 57 -5.60 8.07 -14.03
N GLU A 58 -5.58 6.92 -14.72
CA GLU A 58 -6.81 6.18 -15.04
C GLU A 58 -7.55 5.68 -13.79
N ILE A 59 -6.82 5.27 -12.74
CA ILE A 59 -7.42 4.80 -11.47
C ILE A 59 -8.02 5.97 -10.69
N ASN A 60 -7.40 7.15 -10.76
CA ASN A 60 -7.65 8.29 -9.87
C ASN A 60 -8.25 9.50 -10.60
N ASP A 61 -9.13 9.29 -11.58
CA ASP A 61 -9.87 10.35 -12.28
C ASP A 61 -8.97 11.46 -12.88
N GLY A 62 -7.84 11.06 -13.45
CA GLY A 62 -6.84 11.94 -14.06
C GLY A 62 -5.73 12.41 -13.11
N ASN A 63 -5.83 12.11 -11.81
CA ASN A 63 -4.83 12.54 -10.81
C ASN A 63 -3.68 11.54 -10.66
N GLU A 64 -2.49 12.04 -10.32
CA GLU A 64 -1.32 11.22 -9.98
C GLU A 64 -1.23 10.91 -8.47
N THR A 65 -2.37 10.65 -7.83
CA THR A 65 -2.43 10.40 -6.39
C THR A 65 -1.71 9.10 -6.03
N VAL A 66 -0.85 9.14 -5.01
CA VAL A 66 -0.05 8.00 -4.54
C VAL A 66 0.05 7.99 -3.01
N PRO A 67 0.17 6.82 -2.35
CA PRO A 67 0.29 5.48 -2.93
C PRO A 67 -1.02 4.98 -3.55
N THR A 68 -0.93 4.36 -4.73
CA THR A 68 -2.04 3.64 -5.37
C THR A 68 -1.66 2.19 -5.55
N LEU A 69 -2.53 1.28 -5.13
CA LEU A 69 -2.33 -0.15 -5.10
C LEU A 69 -3.25 -0.81 -6.12
N VAL A 70 -2.75 -1.82 -6.82
CA VAL A 70 -3.55 -2.71 -7.68
C VAL A 70 -3.34 -4.14 -7.21
N PHE A 71 -4.41 -4.79 -6.78
CA PHE A 71 -4.40 -6.14 -6.26
C PHE A 71 -4.51 -7.17 -7.39
N PRO A 72 -4.13 -8.45 -7.16
CA PRO A 72 -4.23 -9.50 -8.17
C PRO A 72 -5.65 -9.73 -8.72
N ASP A 73 -6.68 -9.40 -7.94
CA ASP A 73 -8.09 -9.45 -8.35
C ASP A 73 -8.53 -8.25 -9.22
N GLY A 74 -7.60 -7.34 -9.54
CA GLY A 74 -7.83 -6.13 -10.34
C GLY A 74 -8.42 -4.95 -9.56
N SER A 75 -8.80 -5.14 -8.29
CA SER A 75 -9.28 -4.04 -7.46
C SER A 75 -8.14 -3.10 -7.05
N THR A 76 -8.50 -1.88 -6.66
CA THR A 76 -7.53 -0.84 -6.34
C THR A 76 -7.80 -0.17 -5.00
N LEU A 77 -6.76 0.37 -4.39
CA LEU A 77 -6.85 1.27 -3.24
C LEU A 77 -5.95 2.47 -3.48
N THR A 78 -6.43 3.67 -3.20
CA THR A 78 -5.64 4.91 -3.27
C THR A 78 -5.57 5.53 -1.89
N GLU A 79 -4.35 5.84 -1.45
CA GLU A 79 -4.05 6.36 -0.11
C GLU A 79 -4.73 5.58 1.04
N PRO A 80 -4.67 4.23 1.06
CA PRO A 80 -5.43 3.46 2.04
C PRO A 80 -4.94 3.71 3.46
N SER A 81 -5.87 3.66 4.42
CA SER A 81 -5.50 3.52 5.82
C SER A 81 -4.86 2.15 6.07
N THR A 82 -4.17 2.00 7.20
CA THR A 82 -3.66 0.68 7.63
C THR A 82 -4.79 -0.34 7.80
N GLY A 83 -5.98 0.09 8.20
CA GLY A 83 -7.16 -0.77 8.35
C GLY A 83 -7.68 -1.28 7.01
N ASP A 84 -7.82 -0.38 6.02
CA ASP A 84 -8.27 -0.75 4.67
C ASP A 84 -7.29 -1.72 4.02
N LEU A 85 -5.99 -1.46 4.20
CA LEU A 85 -4.92 -2.32 3.70
C LEU A 85 -4.97 -3.71 4.34
N ASP A 86 -5.07 -3.81 5.68
CA ASP A 86 -5.16 -5.11 6.37
C ASP A 86 -6.42 -5.89 5.96
N ALA A 87 -7.56 -5.21 5.84
CA ALA A 87 -8.80 -5.81 5.39
C ALA A 87 -8.66 -6.43 3.98
N LYS A 88 -7.98 -5.72 3.07
CA LYS A 88 -7.75 -6.21 1.72
C LYS A 88 -6.74 -7.36 1.68
N LEU A 89 -5.65 -7.26 2.45
CA LEU A 89 -4.63 -8.32 2.56
C LEU A 89 -5.19 -9.63 3.13
N LYS A 90 -6.13 -9.56 4.08
CA LYS A 90 -6.81 -10.75 4.63
C LYS A 90 -7.54 -11.56 3.58
N GLY A 91 -8.13 -10.90 2.58
CA GLY A 91 -8.73 -11.57 1.43
C GLY A 91 -7.74 -12.38 0.58
N MET A 92 -6.45 -12.07 0.68
CA MET A 92 -5.36 -12.79 -0.01
C MET A 92 -4.62 -13.78 0.92
N GLY A 93 -5.05 -13.95 2.17
CA GLY A 93 -4.39 -14.81 3.16
C GLY A 93 -3.21 -14.18 3.89
N TYR A 94 -3.01 -12.87 3.78
CA TYR A 94 -1.99 -12.11 4.51
C TYR A 94 -2.62 -11.24 5.60
N SER A 95 -1.84 -10.76 6.56
CA SER A 95 -2.30 -9.75 7.51
C SER A 95 -1.14 -8.88 7.97
N LEU A 96 -1.42 -7.60 8.22
CA LEU A 96 -0.44 -6.67 8.79
C LEU A 96 -0.03 -7.07 10.20
N GLY A 97 -0.95 -7.62 10.98
CA GLY A 97 -0.74 -7.90 12.40
C GLY A 97 -0.29 -6.67 13.19
N LEU A 98 0.20 -6.88 14.41
CA LEU A 98 0.65 -5.79 15.27
C LEU A 98 1.84 -5.03 14.68
N MET A 99 2.80 -5.76 14.10
CA MET A 99 4.04 -5.14 13.62
C MET A 99 3.80 -4.30 12.36
N GLY A 100 2.96 -4.77 11.42
CA GLY A 100 2.56 -3.98 10.27
C GLY A 100 1.76 -2.74 10.67
N PHE A 101 0.91 -2.86 11.69
CA PHE A 101 0.18 -1.71 12.23
C PHE A 101 1.11 -0.65 12.82
N ILE A 102 2.07 -1.05 13.66
CA ILE A 102 3.05 -0.13 14.25
C ILE A 102 3.91 0.52 13.15
N ARG A 103 4.39 -0.26 12.17
CA ARG A 103 5.24 0.27 11.09
C ARG A 103 4.49 1.22 10.17
N GLY A 104 3.24 0.92 9.83
CA GLY A 104 2.39 1.79 9.01
C GLY A 104 2.03 3.11 9.70
N ASN A 105 1.95 3.12 11.03
CA ASN A 105 1.52 4.29 11.81
C ASN A 105 2.65 4.94 12.63
N PHE A 106 3.91 4.53 12.41
CA PHE A 106 5.04 4.89 13.28
C PHE A 106 5.16 6.40 13.53
N ILE A 107 5.04 7.20 12.46
CA ILE A 107 5.13 8.67 12.54
C ILE A 107 4.06 9.23 13.49
N TRP A 108 2.81 8.77 13.37
CA TRP A 108 1.70 9.20 14.20
C TRP A 108 1.84 8.71 15.65
N ILE A 109 2.32 7.48 15.85
CA ILE A 109 2.56 6.93 17.19
C ILE A 109 3.61 7.75 17.92
N VAL A 110 4.74 8.05 17.28
CA VAL A 110 5.83 8.83 17.89
C VAL A 110 5.36 10.26 18.14
N THR A 111 4.75 10.91 17.14
CA THR A 111 4.26 12.29 17.26
C THR A 111 3.20 12.40 18.37
N GLY A 112 2.22 11.49 18.38
CA GLY A 112 1.20 11.43 19.41
C GLY A 112 1.78 11.20 20.81
N SER A 113 2.79 10.33 20.93
CA SER A 113 3.49 10.10 22.20
C SER A 113 4.19 11.37 22.69
N VAL A 114 4.94 12.07 21.83
CA VAL A 114 5.63 13.32 22.18
C VAL A 114 4.65 14.39 22.64
N ILE A 115 3.54 14.57 21.92
CA ILE A 115 2.48 15.53 22.30
C ILE A 115 1.88 15.14 23.64
N PHE A 116 1.54 13.86 23.83
CA PHE A 116 0.96 13.36 25.08
C PHE A 116 1.88 13.59 26.27
N PHE A 117 3.16 13.21 26.18
CA PHE A 117 4.14 13.45 27.24
C PHE A 117 4.37 14.95 27.49
N GLY A 118 4.35 15.77 26.44
CA GLY A 118 4.42 17.23 26.57
C GLY A 118 3.23 17.80 27.35
N ILE A 119 2.02 17.32 27.08
CA ILE A 119 0.80 17.69 27.80
C ILE A 119 0.86 17.21 29.25
N LEU A 120 1.24 15.97 29.50
CA LEU A 120 1.35 15.43 30.87
C LEU A 120 2.35 16.25 31.71
N ARG A 121 3.50 16.59 31.15
CA ARG A 121 4.50 17.44 31.81
C ARG A 121 3.96 18.85 32.08
N PHE A 122 3.24 19.45 31.13
CA PHE A 122 2.63 20.78 31.30
C PHE A 122 1.56 20.79 32.39
N LEU A 123 0.82 19.69 32.53
CA LEU A 123 -0.20 19.49 33.56
C LEU A 123 0.36 18.99 34.89
N GLU A 124 1.69 18.88 35.03
CA GLU A 124 2.37 18.37 36.23
C GLU A 124 1.91 16.95 36.64
N LEU A 125 1.46 16.14 35.67
CA LEU A 125 1.03 14.75 35.90
C LEU A 125 2.19 13.75 35.93
N ILE A 126 3.36 14.16 35.44
CA ILE A 126 4.64 13.43 35.45
C ILE A 126 5.82 14.40 35.54
#